data_AF-A0A3C1X7T9-F1
#
_entry.id   AF-A0A3C1X7T9-F1
#
_cell.length_a   1.000
_cell.length_b   1.000
_cell.length_c   1.000
_cell.angle_alpha   90.00
_cell.angle_beta   90.00
_cell.angle_gamma   90.00
#
_symmetry.space_group_name_H-M   'P 1'
#
loop_
_entity.id
_entity.type
_entity.pdbx_description
1 polymer ?
#
loop_
_entity_poly.entity_id
_entity_poly.type
_entity_poly.pdbx_seq_one_letter_code
_entity_poly.pdbx_strand_id
1 'polypeptide(L)'
;MPNSASAEKSLRKANVRRERNRQQRSTLRTTVKRFRALIGTKPSQQEADTQFSLVVKALDQAAARKLIHKNTASRVKSRLAALKKKTYVG
;
A
#
# COMPACT_ATOMS: atom_id res chain seq x y z
N MET A 1 15.81 27.34 -8.68
CA MET A 1 17.16 26.75 -8.51
C MET A 1 17.50 26.78 -7.02
N PRO A 2 18.38 25.91 -6.51
CA PRO A 2 18.84 26.00 -5.12
C PRO A 2 19.69 27.27 -4.95
N ASN A 3 19.37 28.08 -3.94
CA ASN A 3 20.07 29.35 -3.70
C ASN A 3 21.27 29.19 -2.75
N SER A 4 21.53 27.97 -2.27
CA SER A 4 22.60 27.63 -1.34
C SER A 4 23.07 26.19 -1.55
N ALA A 5 24.32 25.89 -1.15
CA ALA A 5 24.88 24.54 -1.23
C ALA A 5 24.08 23.51 -0.41
N SER A 6 23.47 23.93 0.71
CA SER A 6 22.62 23.06 1.53
C SER A 6 21.28 22.74 0.83
N ALA A 7 20.73 23.69 0.08
CA ALA A 7 19.53 23.50 -0.72
C ALA A 7 19.80 22.54 -1.88
N GLU A 8 20.94 22.65 -2.57
CA GLU A 8 21.31 21.73 -3.66
C GLU A 8 21.47 20.29 -3.14
N LYS A 9 22.15 20.12 -2.00
CA LYS A 9 22.30 18.82 -1.35
C LYS A 9 20.94 18.23 -0.95
N SER A 10 20.02 19.06 -0.48
CA SER A 10 18.66 18.65 -0.10
C SER A 10 17.85 18.22 -1.32
N LEU A 11 17.97 18.95 -2.44
CA LEU A 11 17.33 18.59 -3.70
C LEU A 11 17.80 17.21 -4.21
N ARG A 12 19.12 16.97 -4.19
CA ARG A 12 19.70 15.68 -4.61
C ARG A 12 19.17 14.53 -3.75
N LYS A 13 19.14 14.69 -2.42
CA LYS A 13 18.57 13.70 -1.48
C LYS A 13 17.08 13.49 -1.71
N ALA A 14 16.33 14.56 -1.98
CA ALA A 14 14.89 14.50 -2.22
C ALA A 14 14.56 13.70 -3.48
N ASN A 15 15.32 13.86 -4.56
CA ASN A 15 15.12 13.14 -5.82
C ASN A 15 15.29 11.62 -5.63
N VAL A 16 16.39 11.19 -4.99
CA VAL A 16 16.63 9.77 -4.70
C VAL A 16 15.53 9.17 -3.82
N ARG A 17 15.11 9.90 -2.77
CA ARG A 17 13.99 9.46 -1.90
C ARG A 17 12.67 9.40 -2.67
N ARG A 18 12.41 10.36 -3.55
CA ARG A 18 11.19 10.43 -4.36
C ARG A 18 11.08 9.23 -5.29
N GLU A 19 12.16 8.87 -5.99
CA GLU A 19 12.17 7.71 -6.89
C GLU A 19 11.91 6.40 -6.15
N ARG A 20 12.63 6.16 -5.05
CA ARG A 20 12.43 4.98 -4.20
C ARG A 20 11.00 4.89 -3.68
N ASN A 21 10.47 5.99 -3.16
CA ASN A 21 9.12 6.04 -2.61
C ASN A 21 8.05 5.89 -3.70
N ARG A 22 8.31 6.40 -4.91
CA ARG A 22 7.42 6.24 -6.07
C ARG A 22 7.27 4.77 -6.41
N GLN A 23 8.38 4.04 -6.52
CA GLN A 23 8.35 2.61 -6.83
C GLN A 23 7.59 1.82 -5.76
N GLN A 24 7.93 2.02 -4.48
CA GLN A 24 7.28 1.31 -3.38
C GLN A 24 5.77 1.61 -3.29
N ARG A 25 5.36 2.87 -3.50
CA ARG A 25 3.94 3.25 -3.52
C ARG A 25 3.20 2.63 -4.71
N SER A 26 3.85 2.55 -5.87
CA SER A 26 3.28 1.90 -7.04
C SER A 26 3.03 0.43 -6.77
N THR A 27 4.04 -0.29 -6.25
CA THR A 27 3.90 -1.70 -5.88
C THR A 27 2.76 -1.92 -4.88
N LEU A 28 2.68 -1.10 -3.83
CA LEU A 28 1.61 -1.18 -2.83
C LEU A 28 0.22 -1.01 -3.46
N ARG A 29 0.04 0.00 -4.32
CA ARG A 29 -1.22 0.25 -5.03
C ARG A 29 -1.59 -0.93 -5.93
N THR A 30 -0.61 -1.51 -6.62
CA THR A 30 -0.80 -2.68 -7.46
C THR A 30 -1.22 -3.90 -6.64
N THR A 31 -0.59 -4.17 -5.49
CA THR A 31 -0.98 -5.26 -4.60
C THR A 31 -2.43 -5.11 -4.13
N VAL A 32 -2.84 -3.91 -3.71
CA VAL A 32 -4.24 -3.64 -3.31
C VAL A 32 -5.19 -3.79 -4.50
N LYS A 33 -4.81 -3.33 -5.71
CA LYS A 33 -5.63 -3.49 -6.92
C LYS A 33 -5.83 -4.97 -7.28
N ARG A 34 -4.76 -5.78 -7.23
CA ARG A 34 -4.81 -7.22 -7.50
C ARG A 34 -5.75 -7.93 -6.54
N PHE A 35 -5.69 -7.61 -5.24
CA PHE A 35 -6.61 -8.19 -4.27
C PHE A 35 -8.08 -7.80 -4.52
N ARG A 36 -8.35 -6.55 -4.92
CA ARG A 36 -9.71 -6.11 -5.29
C ARG A 36 -10.23 -6.84 -6.53
N ALA A 37 -9.36 -7.04 -7.53
CA ALA A 37 -9.70 -7.80 -8.74
C ALA A 37 -9.98 -9.27 -8.40
N LEU A 38 -9.14 -9.87 -7.55
CA LEU A 38 -9.32 -11.24 -7.05
C LEU A 38 -10.67 -11.39 -6.34
N ILE A 39 -11.04 -10.50 -5.41
CA ILE A 39 -12.36 -10.58 -4.76
C ILE A 39 -13.51 -10.52 -5.80
N GLY A 40 -13.35 -9.72 -6.85
CA GLY A 40 -14.34 -9.60 -7.92
C GLY A 40 -14.60 -10.91 -8.68
N THR A 41 -13.63 -11.83 -8.73
CA THR A 41 -13.79 -13.14 -9.38
C THR A 41 -14.39 -14.22 -8.45
N LYS A 42 -14.78 -13.87 -7.21
CA LYS A 42 -15.35 -14.77 -6.20
C LYS A 42 -14.52 -16.05 -5.96
N PRO A 43 -13.25 -15.94 -5.53
CA PRO A 43 -12.40 -17.09 -5.24
C PRO A 43 -12.89 -17.81 -3.97
N SER A 44 -12.32 -18.98 -3.68
CA SER A 44 -12.57 -19.68 -2.42
C SER A 44 -12.25 -18.78 -1.21
N GLN A 45 -12.96 -18.98 -0.10
CA GLN A 45 -12.73 -18.20 1.12
C GLN A 45 -11.27 -18.34 1.61
N GLN A 46 -10.69 -19.54 1.53
CA GLN A 46 -9.31 -19.79 1.96
C GLN A 46 -8.29 -19.00 1.12
N GLU A 47 -8.46 -18.93 -0.19
CA GLU A 47 -7.59 -18.13 -1.06
C GLU A 47 -7.70 -16.64 -0.79
N ALA A 48 -8.91 -16.14 -0.51
CA ALA A 48 -9.10 -14.74 -0.14
C ALA A 48 -8.41 -14.40 1.20
N ASP A 49 -8.41 -15.33 2.16
CA ASP A 49 -7.83 -15.13 3.49
C ASP A 49 -6.31 -15.08 3.46
N THR A 50 -5.70 -15.99 2.70
CA THR A 50 -4.25 -16.03 2.49
C THR A 50 -3.77 -14.77 1.78
N GLN A 51 -4.45 -14.37 0.69
CA GLN A 51 -4.11 -13.15 -0.04
C GLN A 51 -4.35 -11.88 0.78
N PHE A 52 -5.42 -11.85 1.58
CA PHE A 52 -5.68 -10.72 2.48
C PHE A 52 -4.56 -10.55 3.51
N SER A 53 -4.06 -11.65 4.08
CA SER A 53 -2.96 -11.64 5.05
C SER A 53 -1.68 -11.06 4.46
N LEU A 54 -1.36 -11.39 3.20
CA LEU A 54 -0.23 -10.82 2.47
C LEU A 54 -0.39 -9.32 2.22
N VAL A 55 -1.59 -8.88 1.83
CA VAL A 55 -1.90 -7.46 1.60
C VAL A 55 -1.79 -6.66 2.90
N VAL A 56 -2.31 -7.19 4.01
CA VAL A 56 -2.21 -6.59 5.35
C VAL A 56 -0.74 -6.43 5.75
N LYS A 57 0.07 -7.48 5.61
CA LYS A 57 1.51 -7.44 5.88
C LYS A 57 2.20 -6.34 5.08
N ALA A 58 1.90 -6.22 3.78
CA ALA A 58 2.48 -5.19 2.92
C ALA A 58 2.07 -3.76 3.34
N LEU A 59 0.81 -3.56 3.76
CA LEU A 59 0.32 -2.28 4.25
C LEU A 59 1.00 -1.87 5.56
N ASP A 60 1.15 -2.81 6.49
CA ASP A 60 1.76 -2.53 7.80
C ASP A 60 3.27 -2.28 7.67
N GLN A 61 3.96 -3.01 6.79
CA GLN A 61 5.37 -2.71 6.47
C GLN A 61 5.54 -1.32 5.83
N ALA A 62 4.62 -0.91 4.96
CA ALA A 62 4.65 0.42 4.36
C ALA A 62 4.37 1.53 5.38
N ALA A 63 3.50 1.27 6.36
CA ALA A 63 3.26 2.20 7.47
C ALA A 63 4.47 2.30 8.40
N ALA A 64 5.11 1.17 8.75
CA ALA A 64 6.31 1.13 9.57
C ALA A 64 7.48 1.91 8.94
N ARG A 65 7.64 1.81 7.62
CA ARG A 65 8.64 2.59 6.84
C ARG A 65 8.25 4.05 6.62
N LYS A 66 7.15 4.52 7.21
CA LYS A 66 6.58 5.88 7.04
C LYS A 66 6.29 6.25 5.57
N LEU A 67 6.09 5.25 4.70
CA LEU A 67 5.75 5.48 3.29
C LEU A 67 4.30 5.97 3.16
N ILE A 68 3.42 5.44 4.01
CA ILE A 68 2.03 5.84 4.22
C ILE A 68 1.78 6.10 5.71
N HIS A 69 0.81 6.95 6.03
CA HIS A 69 0.42 7.19 7.42
C HIS A 69 -0.29 5.95 8.01
N LYS A 70 -0.11 5.70 9.31
CA LYS A 70 -0.74 4.57 10.03
C LYS A 70 -2.27 4.55 9.83
N ASN A 71 -2.92 5.72 9.89
CA ASN A 71 -4.37 5.82 9.68
C ASN A 71 -4.77 5.47 8.24
N THR A 72 -3.92 5.76 7.26
CA THR A 72 -4.16 5.38 5.86
C THR A 72 -4.09 3.86 5.72
N ALA A 73 -3.10 3.21 6.35
CA ALA A 73 -3.02 1.75 6.38
C ALA A 73 -4.27 1.14 7.05
N SER A 74 -4.63 1.61 8.26
CA SER A 74 -5.82 1.13 8.98
C SER A 74 -7.11 1.31 8.17
N ARG A 75 -7.29 2.46 7.51
CA ARG A 75 -8.46 2.74 6.66
C ARG A 75 -8.53 1.78 5.47
N VAL A 76 -7.40 1.49 4.83
CA VAL A 76 -7.37 0.54 3.71
C VAL A 76 -7.65 -0.88 4.19
N LYS A 77 -7.06 -1.32 5.31
CA LYS A 77 -7.33 -2.63 5.93
C LYS A 77 -8.82 -2.82 6.22
N SER A 78 -9.43 -1.83 6.89
CA SER A 78 -10.87 -1.85 7.22
C SER A 78 -11.75 -1.96 5.97
N ARG A 79 -11.48 -1.16 4.93
CA ARG A 79 -12.25 -1.20 3.68
C ARG A 79 -12.12 -2.53 2.94
N LEU A 80 -10.92 -3.13 2.92
CA LEU A 80 -10.69 -4.42 2.28
C LEU A 80 -11.36 -5.56 3.06
N ALA A 81 -11.31 -5.52 4.40
CA ALA A 81 -12.00 -6.49 5.24
C ALA A 81 -13.53 -6.43 5.05
N ALA A 82 -14.10 -5.22 4.98
CA ALA A 82 -15.52 -5.03 4.72
C ALA A 82 -15.93 -5.58 3.33
N LEU A 83 -15.10 -5.33 2.30
CA LEU A 83 -15.34 -5.86 0.95
C LEU A 83 -15.33 -7.39 0.92
N LYS A 84 -14.33 -8.01 1.56
CA LYS A 84 -14.26 -9.46 1.73
C LYS A 84 -15.51 -9.98 2.43
N LYS A 85 -15.87 -9.42 3.60
CA LYS A 85 -17.06 -9.83 4.38
C LYS A 85 -18.33 -9.79 3.53
N LYS A 86 -18.56 -8.71 2.78
CA LYS A 86 -19.74 -8.57 1.90
C LYS A 86 -19.82 -9.65 0.82
N THR A 87 -18.68 -10.17 0.36
CA THR A 87 -18.62 -11.13 -0.75
C THR A 87 -18.95 -12.56 -0.31
N TYR A 88 -18.76 -12.88 0.97
CA TYR A 88 -18.88 -14.25 1.49
C TYR A 88 -19.97 -14.45 2.54
N VAL A 89 -20.49 -13.38 3.13
CA VAL A 89 -21.51 -13.42 4.19
C VAL A 89 -22.88 -12.93 3.69
N GLY A 90 -22.97 -12.47 2.44
CA GLY A 90 -24.22 -12.16 1.76
C GLY A 90 -24.38 -13.02 0.51
#